data_AF-A0A934CNG6-F1
#
_entry.id   AF-A0A934CNG6-F1
#
_cell.length_a   1.000
_cell.length_b   1.000
_cell.length_c   1.000
_cell.angle_alpha   90.00
_cell.angle_beta   90.00
_cell.angle_gamma   90.00
#
_symmetry.space_group_name_H-M   'P 1'
#
loop_
_entity.id
_entity.type
_entity.pdbx_description
1 polymer ?
#
loop_
_entity_poly.entity_id
_entity_poly.type
_entity_poly.pdbx_seq_one_letter_code
_entity_poly.pdbx_strand_id
1 'polypeptide(L)' 'EKGVLDEAARAVKEEMEGVLKADVPIKVELKFGPNWAELKPLDSIR' A
#
# COMPACT_ATOMS: atom_id res chain seq x y z
N GLU A 1 -9.11 -7.78 -12.40
CA GLU A 1 -9.09 -6.64 -11.45
C GLU A 1 -8.19 -6.85 -10.24
N LYS A 2 -8.31 -7.95 -9.47
CA LYS A 2 -7.45 -8.22 -8.29
C LYS A 2 -5.93 -8.12 -8.59
N GLY A 3 -5.49 -8.65 -9.73
CA GLY A 3 -4.07 -8.60 -10.14
C GLY A 3 -3.50 -7.19 -10.35
N VAL A 4 -4.28 -6.25 -10.92
CA VAL A 4 -3.80 -4.87 -11.16
C VAL A 4 -3.66 -4.11 -9.85
N LEU A 5 -4.59 -4.30 -8.92
CA LEU A 5 -4.52 -3.70 -7.58
C LEU A 5 -3.32 -4.22 -6.79
N ASP A 6 -3.04 -5.52 -6.89
CA ASP A 6 -1.87 -6.13 -6.24
C ASP A 6 -0.54 -5.61 -6.82
N GLU A 7 -0.46 -5.42 -8.13
CA GLU A 7 0.72 -4.84 -8.79
C GLU A 7 0.93 -3.38 -8.40
N ALA A 8 -0.14 -2.57 -8.40
CA ALA A 8 -0.07 -1.18 -7.98
C ALA A 8 0.32 -1.05 -6.51
N ALA A 9 -0.26 -1.88 -5.64
CA ALA A 9 0.07 -1.88 -4.22
C ALA A 9 1.54 -2.24 -3.95
N ARG A 10 2.09 -3.22 -4.69
CA ARG A 10 3.51 -3.56 -4.61
C ARG A 10 4.38 -2.38 -5.01
N ALA A 11 4.13 -1.79 -6.18
CA ALA A 11 4.94 -0.68 -6.69
C ALA A 11 4.91 0.54 -5.76
N VAL A 12 3.74 0.92 -5.25
CA VAL A 12 3.59 2.04 -4.32
C VAL A 12 4.34 1.76 -3.01
N LYS A 13 4.24 0.54 -2.48
CA LYS A 13 4.90 0.19 -1.22
C LYS A 13 6.41 0.20 -1.34
N GLU A 14 6.96 -0.37 -2.42
CA GLU A 14 8.40 -0.40 -2.68
C GLU A 14 9.00 1.00 -2.80
N GLU A 15 8.38 1.88 -3.59
CA GLU A 15 8.85 3.26 -3.76
C GLU A 15 8.74 4.08 -2.46
N MET A 16 7.64 3.95 -1.71
CA MET A 16 7.44 4.70 -0.49
C MET A 16 8.35 4.25 0.66
N GLU A 17 8.54 2.94 0.84
CA GLU A 17 9.44 2.43 1.89
C GLU A 17 10.92 2.70 1.55
N GLY A 18 11.26 2.83 0.26
CA GLY A 18 12.60 3.14 -0.24
C GLY A 18 12.91 4.63 -0.46
N VAL A 19 11.98 5.54 -0.14
CA VAL A 19 12.03 6.95 -0.56
C VAL A 19 13.28 7.71 -0.11
N LEU A 20 13.83 7.38 1.05
CA LEU A 20 15.04 7.99 1.58
C LEU A 20 15.76 7.04 2.54
N LYS A 21 17.08 7.20 2.64
CA LYS A 21 17.87 6.46 3.62
C LYS A 21 17.59 7.00 5.01
N ALA A 22 16.68 6.34 5.71
CA ALA A 22 16.34 6.64 7.09
C ALA A 22 17.16 5.76 8.06
N ASP A 23 17.46 6.28 9.25
CA ASP A 23 18.12 5.51 10.31
C ASP A 23 17.23 4.38 10.85
N VAL A 24 15.93 4.43 10.58
CA VAL A 24 14.93 3.41 10.93
C VAL A 24 14.07 3.06 9.70
N PRO A 25 13.60 1.81 9.57
CA PRO A 25 12.80 1.41 8.42
C PRO A 25 11.44 2.10 8.42
N ILE A 26 11.04 2.62 7.26
CA ILE A 26 9.69 3.13 7.02
C ILE A 26 8.79 1.94 6.71
N LYS A 27 7.66 1.81 7.40
CA LYS A 27 6.63 0.80 7.13
C LYS A 27 5.40 1.48 6.56
N VAL A 28 4.95 1.05 5.39
CA VAL A 28 3.78 1.61 4.70
C VAL A 28 2.58 0.66 4.81
N GLU A 29 1.46 1.22 5.25
CA GLU A 29 0.16 0.55 5.35
C GLU A 29 -0.79 1.07 4.28
N LEU A 30 -1.16 0.20 3.34
CA LEU A 30 -2.05 0.55 2.24
C LEU A 30 -3.50 0.21 2.57
N LYS A 31 -4.41 1.08 2.13
CA LYS A 31 -5.86 0.90 2.26
C LYS A 31 -6.54 1.12 0.91
N PHE A 32 -7.62 0.38 0.66
CA PHE A 32 -8.41 0.50 -0.57
C PHE A 32 -9.89 0.35 -0.27
N GLY A 33 -10.73 1.01 -1.06
CA GLY A 33 -12.18 1.01 -0.92
C GLY A 33 -12.84 1.85 -2.02
N PRO A 34 -14.18 1.80 -2.14
CA PRO A 34 -14.92 2.53 -3.17
C PRO A 34 -14.85 4.06 -2.97
N ASN A 35 -14.59 4.51 -1.75
CA ASN A 35 -14.39 5.91 -1.40
C ASN A 35 -13.51 6.03 -0.14
N TRP A 36 -13.22 7.27 0.25
CA TRP A 36 -12.36 7.60 1.40
C TRP A 36 -12.93 7.17 2.76
N ALA A 37 -14.25 7.16 2.93
CA ALA A 37 -14.89 6.76 4.18
C ALA A 37 -14.91 5.23 4.37
N GLU A 38 -14.88 4.48 3.28
CA GLU A 38 -14.99 3.02 3.25
C GLU A 38 -13.64 2.31 2.97
N LEU A 39 -12.53 2.98 3.26
CA LEU A 39 -11.19 2.41 3.11
C LEU A 39 -10.96 1.25 4.09
N LYS A 40 -10.55 0.09 3.56
CA LYS A 40 -10.15 -1.07 4.35
C LYS A 40 -8.66 -1.39 4.15
N PRO A 41 -7.95 -1.90 5.16
CA PRO A 41 -6.57 -2.36 4.99
C PRO A 41 -6.48 -3.36 3.84
N LEU A 42 -5.52 -3.17 2.95
CA LEU A 42 -5.39 -4.03 1.76
C LEU A 42 -5.14 -5.50 2.13
N ASP A 43 -4.40 -5.73 3.22
CA ASP A 43 -4.12 -7.07 3.77
C ASP A 43 -5.38 -7.78 4.29
N SER A 44 -6.43 -7.03 4.66
CA SER A 44 -7.71 -7.57 5.14
C SER A 44 -8.67 -7.99 4.02
N ILE A 45 -8.33 -7.65 2.77
CA ILE A 45 -9.14 -7.92 1.56
C ILE A 45 -8.57 -9.11 0.78
N ARG A 46 -7.38 -9.61 1.16
CA ARG A 46 -6.66 -10.68 0.43
C ARG A 46 -7.21 -12.06 0.67
#